data_AF-A0A4Y3FPU7-F1
#
_entry.id   AF-A0A4Y3FPU7-F1
#
_cell.length_a   1.000
_cell.length_b   1.000
_cell.length_c   1.000
_cell.angle_alpha   90.00
_cell.angle_beta   90.00
_cell.angle_gamma   90.00
#
_symmetry.space_group_name_H-M   'P 1'
#
loop_
_entity.id
_entity.type
_entity.pdbx_description
1 polymer ?
#
loop_
_entity_poly.entity_id
_entity_poly.type
_entity_poly.pdbx_seq_one_letter_code
_entity_poly.pdbx_strand_id
1 'polypeptide(L)' 'MRYLALKAGQKYSRGRKLSEMQLVPVTLTLVAPEDIDDRVNKFTRKERMSKITARLLKEAKAQGGTVERD' A
#
# COMPACT_ATOMS: atom_id res chain seq x y z
N MET A 1 8.52 -7.07 3.78
CA MET A 1 8.01 -8.35 3.21
C MET A 1 7.73 -8.15 1.72
N ARG A 2 7.73 -9.22 0.91
CA ARG A 2 7.38 -9.15 -0.52
C ARG A 2 5.86 -9.35 -0.71
N TYR A 3 5.26 -8.53 -1.54
CA TYR A 3 3.84 -8.52 -1.87
C TYR A 3 3.66 -8.51 -3.38
N LEU A 4 2.47 -8.92 -3.83
CA LEU A 4 2.04 -8.72 -5.20
C LEU A 4 1.10 -7.51 -5.24
N ALA A 5 1.42 -6.53 -6.08
CA ALA A 5 0.59 -5.35 -6.30
C ALA A 5 0.13 -5.32 -7.76
N LEU A 6 -0.98 -4.62 -8.04
CA LEU A 6 -1.41 -4.38 -9.42
C LEU A 6 -0.37 -3.52 -10.13
N LYS A 7 -0.09 -3.76 -11.41
CA LYS A 7 0.78 -2.88 -12.19
C LYS A 7 0.23 -1.45 -12.18
N ALA A 8 1.12 -0.47 -12.01
CA ALA A 8 0.74 0.94 -11.99
C ALA A 8 -0.08 1.32 -13.23
N GLY A 9 -1.18 2.05 -12.99
CA GLY A 9 -2.14 2.43 -14.04
C GLY A 9 -3.28 1.41 -14.27
N GLN A 10 -3.19 0.21 -13.69
CA GLN A 10 -4.34 -0.69 -13.60
C GLN A 10 -5.15 -0.41 -12.32
N LYS A 11 -6.46 -0.58 -12.40
CA LYS A 11 -7.39 -0.48 -11.27
C LYS A 11 -8.23 -1.74 -11.15
N TYR A 12 -8.45 -2.21 -9.94
CA TYR A 12 -9.46 -3.22 -9.69
C TYR A 12 -10.84 -2.61 -9.91
N SER A 13 -11.72 -3.34 -10.59
CA SER A 13 -13.09 -2.90 -10.83
C SER A 13 -13.99 -4.11 -10.96
N ARG A 14 -15.28 -3.97 -10.63
CA ARG A 14 -16.26 -5.07 -10.72
C ARG A 14 -16.34 -5.73 -12.11
N GLY A 15 -15.90 -5.03 -13.16
CA GLY A 15 -15.87 -5.52 -14.54
C GLY A 15 -14.55 -6.14 -15.00
N ARG A 16 -13.50 -6.20 -14.17
CA ARG A 16 -12.22 -6.85 -14.51
C ARG A 16 -11.81 -7.83 -13.45
N LYS A 17 -11.49 -9.06 -13.84
CA LYS A 17 -11.04 -10.09 -12.90
C LYS A 17 -9.57 -9.89 -12.55
N LEU A 18 -9.18 -10.27 -11.33
CA LEU A 18 -7.76 -10.30 -10.91
C LEU A 18 -6.89 -11.15 -11.85
N SER A 19 -7.44 -12.21 -12.44
CA SER A 19 -6.76 -13.06 -13.43
C SER A 19 -6.41 -12.33 -14.73
N GLU A 20 -7.06 -11.22 -15.03
CA GLU A 20 -6.84 -10.41 -16.23
C GLU A 20 -5.87 -9.24 -15.95
N MET A 21 -5.40 -9.12 -14.70
CA MET A 21 -4.53 -8.04 -14.26
C MET A 21 -3.07 -8.47 -14.21
N GLN A 22 -2.17 -7.52 -14.45
CA GLN A 22 -0.73 -7.76 -14.32
C GLN A 22 -0.32 -7.48 -12.88
N LEU A 23 0.18 -8.50 -12.19
CA LEU A 23 0.74 -8.37 -10.86
C LEU A 23 2.26 -8.13 -10.96
N VAL A 24 2.76 -7.22 -10.13
CA VAL A 24 4.18 -6.92 -9.99
C VAL A 24 4.63 -7.18 -8.54
N PRO A 25 5.79 -7.81 -8.33
CA PRO A 25 6.33 -7.98 -7.00
C PRO A 25 6.81 -6.62 -6.45
N VAL A 26 6.38 -6.28 -5.25
CA VAL A 26 6.80 -5.07 -4.51
C VAL A 26 7.26 -5.44 -3.11
N THR A 27 8.19 -4.68 -2.56
CA THR A 27 8.63 -4.77 -1.18
C THR A 27 8.01 -3.63 -0.40
N LEU A 28 7.26 -3.96 0.65
CA LEU A 28 6.63 -2.96 1.51
C LEU A 28 7.15 -3.07 2.94
N THR A 29 7.33 -1.90 3.55
CA THR A 29 7.69 -1.74 4.95
C THR A 29 6.41 -1.63 5.77
N LEU A 30 5.97 -2.73 6.39
CA LEU A 30 4.70 -2.74 7.13
C LEU A 30 4.71 -1.83 8.36
N VAL A 31 5.85 -1.74 9.04
CA VAL A 31 6.04 -0.91 10.23
C VAL A 31 7.34 -0.15 10.03
N ALA A 32 7.24 1.15 9.87
CA ALA A 32 8.37 2.06 9.82
C ALA A 32 8.60 2.70 11.20
N PRO A 33 9.79 3.24 11.47
CA PRO A 33 10.07 3.95 12.73
C PRO A 33 9.02 5.03 13.05
N GLU A 34 8.57 5.80 12.05
CA GLU A 34 7.54 6.82 12.24
C GLU A 34 6.19 6.27 12.75
N ASP A 35 5.85 5.02 12.44
CA ASP A 35 4.60 4.40 12.91
C ASP A 35 4.67 4.04 14.40
N ILE A 36 5.88 3.72 14.88
CA ILE A 36 6.18 3.48 16.28
C ILE A 36 6.09 4.80 17.04
N ASP A 37 6.72 5.85 16.51
CA ASP A 37 6.69 7.20 17.10
C ASP A 37 5.26 7.73 17.20
N ASP A 38 4.46 7.61 16.15
CA ASP A 38 3.06 8.02 16.18
C ASP A 38 2.24 7.24 17.23
N ARG A 39 2.57 5.97 17.46
CA ARG A 39 1.93 5.15 18.50
C ARG A 39 2.32 5.60 19.90
N VAL A 40 3.59 5.93 20.13
CA VAL A 40 4.10 6.49 21.39
C VAL A 40 3.46 7.84 21.67
N ASN A 41 3.34 8.70 20.65
CA ASN A 41 2.72 10.02 20.72
C ASN A 41 1.18 10.00 20.73
N LYS A 42 0.56 8.82 20.90
CA LYS A 42 -0.89 8.63 21.04
C LYS A 42 -1.73 9.21 19.88
N PHE A 43 -1.17 9.26 18.67
CA PHE A 43 -1.94 9.64 17.48
C PHE A 43 -3.14 8.71 17.32
N THR A 44 -4.25 9.27 16.86
CA THR A 44 -5.47 8.49 16.64
C THR A 44 -5.20 7.41 15.58
N ARG A 45 -5.99 6.33 15.62
CA ARG A 45 -5.91 5.29 14.59
C ARG A 45 -6.11 5.88 13.19
N LYS A 46 -7.02 6.84 13.04
CA LYS A 46 -7.33 7.48 11.75
C LYS A 46 -6.13 8.21 11.17
N GLU A 47 -5.44 9.00 11.97
CA GLU A 47 -4.24 9.75 11.54
C GLU A 47 -3.10 8.81 11.16
N ARG A 48 -2.82 7.82 12.01
CA ARG A 48 -1.80 6.79 11.72
C ARG A 48 -2.09 6.03 10.44
N MET A 49 -3.33 5.56 10.27
CA MET A 49 -3.71 4.82 9.07
C MET A 49 -3.58 5.68 7.79
N SER A 50 -3.85 6.99 7.87
CA SER A 50 -3.67 7.89 6.74
C SER A 50 -2.19 7.96 6.30
N LYS A 51 -1.28 8.17 7.26
CA LYS A 51 0.17 8.22 7.01
C LYS A 51 0.71 6.88 6.50
N ILE A 52 0.36 5.77 7.15
CA ILE A 52 0.75 4.42 6.74
C ILE A 52 0.28 4.14 5.31
N THR A 53 -0.99 4.43 5.00
CA THR A 53 -1.55 4.17 3.66
C THR A 53 -0.82 5.00 2.60
N ALA A 54 -0.58 6.29 2.86
CA ALA A 54 0.15 7.15 1.94
C ALA A 54 1.58 6.65 1.68
N ARG A 55 2.28 6.19 2.74
CA ARG A 55 3.62 5.63 2.64
C ARG A 55 3.64 4.35 1.81
N LEU A 56 2.75 3.40 2.10
CA LEU A 56 2.65 2.13 1.37
C LEU A 56 2.31 2.34 -0.12
N LEU A 57 1.40 3.26 -0.44
CA LEU A 57 1.08 3.63 -1.82
C LEU A 57 2.29 4.21 -2.56
N LYS A 58 3.06 5.07 -1.89
CA LYS A 58 4.29 5.66 -2.45
C LYS A 58 5.36 4.58 -2.71
N GLU A 59 5.58 3.68 -1.75
CA GLU A 59 6.54 2.56 -1.87
C GLU A 59 6.16 1.62 -3.02
N ALA A 60 4.88 1.26 -3.14
CA ALA A 60 4.40 0.43 -4.25
C ALA A 60 4.57 1.13 -5.60
N LYS A 61 4.18 2.41 -5.69
CA LYS A 61 4.27 3.19 -6.94
C LYS A 61 5.71 3.34 -7.43
N ALA A 62 6.66 3.54 -6.52
CA ALA A 62 8.08 3.59 -6.84
C ALA A 62 8.60 2.28 -7.47
N GLN A 63 7.94 1.15 -7.20
CA GLN A 63 8.27 -0.17 -7.73
C GLN A 63 7.39 -0.57 -8.93
N GLY A 64 6.62 0.38 -9.49
CA GLY A 64 5.74 0.13 -10.63
C GLY A 64 4.45 -0.60 -10.26
N GLY A 65 4.11 -0.70 -8.97
CA GLY A 65 2.88 -1.29 -8.46
C GLY A 65 1.89 -0.27 -7.89
N THR A 66 0.63 -0.65 -7.75
CA THR A 66 -0.43 0.07 -7.06
C THR A 66 -1.08 -0.90 -6.09
N VAL A 67 -1.27 -0.45 -4.85
CA VAL A 67 -2.03 -1.18 -3.83
C VAL A 67 -3.39 -0.51 -3.75
N GLU A 68 -4.45 -1.30 -3.82
CA GLU A 68 -5.81 -0.80 -3.64
C GLU A 68 -6.35 -1.27 -2.28
N ARG A 69 -7.21 -0.44 -1.72
CA ARG A 69 -7.92 -0.75 -0.47
C ARG A 69 -9.24 -1.38 -0.86
N ASP A 70 -9.42 -2.65 -0.57
CA ASP A 70 -10.74 -3.30 -0.58
C ASP A 70 -11.68 -2.65 0.43
#